data_AF-A0A2U0S7B6-F1
#
_entry.id   AF-A0A2U0S7B6-F1
#
_cell.length_a   1.000
_cell.length_b   1.000
_cell.length_c   1.000
_cell.angle_alpha   90.00
_cell.angle_beta   90.00
_cell.angle_gamma   90.00
#
_symmetry.space_group_name_H-M   'P 1'
#
loop_
_entity.id
_entity.type
_entity.pdbx_description
1 polymer ?
#
loop_
_entity_poly.entity_id
_entity_poly.type
_entity_poly.pdbx_seq_one_letter_code
_entity_poly.pdbx_strand_id
1 'polypeptide(L)'
;MNLKTSLGIVALVTFVSVLVYCFALNQITVIFSIAAVGYPQDPTYVVLNFVLIAAFVLLIGFRRKLARLPASIYLAFILALYIEMYGFPLTMYFFTWATGSGSVATLWYLLTAITGEQLFYQLFLGVIVPVSNVIIITGMLLVIFGWTKIYNAKNSLVTTGIYKHVRHPQYLGFL
;
A
#
# COMPACT_ATOMS: atom_id res chain seq x y z
N MET A 1 -23.55 0.15 24.35
CA MET A 1 -22.33 -0.05 23.54
C MET A 1 -21.56 -1.19 24.18
N ASN A 2 -21.23 -2.27 23.45
CA ASN A 2 -20.62 -3.46 24.06
C ASN A 2 -19.18 -3.15 24.51
N LEU A 3 -18.76 -3.65 25.68
CA LEU A 3 -17.42 -3.43 26.25
C LEU A 3 -16.28 -3.81 25.27
N LYS A 4 -16.50 -4.83 24.44
CA LYS A 4 -15.56 -5.25 23.38
C LYS A 4 -15.44 -4.21 22.26
N THR A 5 -16.54 -3.54 21.90
CA THR A 5 -16.54 -2.49 20.87
C THR A 5 -15.90 -1.20 21.38
N SER A 6 -16.06 -0.85 22.67
CA SER A 6 -15.36 0.30 23.25
C SER A 6 -13.86 0.04 23.40
N LEU A 7 -13.45 -1.17 23.76
CA LEU A 7 -12.02 -1.54 23.80
C LEU A 7 -11.37 -1.46 22.41
N GLY A 8 -12.06 -1.92 21.36
CA GLY A 8 -11.57 -1.82 19.98
C GLY A 8 -11.40 -0.37 19.52
N ILE A 9 -12.33 0.52 19.88
CA ILE A 9 -12.22 1.95 19.56
C ILE A 9 -11.06 2.60 20.32
N VAL A 10 -10.87 2.28 21.61
CA VAL A 10 -9.75 2.82 22.40
C VAL A 10 -8.41 2.32 21.89
N ALA A 11 -8.29 1.02 21.56
CA ALA A 11 -7.09 0.45 20.96
C ALA A 11 -6.78 1.10 19.60
N LEU A 12 -7.80 1.39 18.81
CA LEU A 12 -7.63 2.05 17.54
C LEU A 12 -7.25 3.53 17.70
N VAL A 13 -7.88 4.27 18.60
CA VAL A 13 -7.56 5.68 18.85
C VAL A 13 -6.13 5.80 19.38
N THR A 14 -5.74 4.94 20.32
CA THR A 14 -4.36 4.90 20.83
C THR A 14 -3.36 4.50 19.73
N PHE A 15 -3.68 3.52 18.89
CA PHE A 15 -2.87 3.16 17.73
C PHE A 15 -2.71 4.33 16.75
N VAL A 16 -3.80 5.05 16.43
CA VAL A 16 -3.79 6.23 15.56
C VAL A 16 -2.98 7.38 16.19
N SER A 17 -3.13 7.63 17.49
CA SER A 17 -2.35 8.65 18.20
C SER A 17 -0.86 8.32 18.25
N VAL A 18 -0.50 7.05 18.44
CA VAL A 18 0.89 6.58 18.36
C VAL A 18 1.41 6.70 16.92
N LEU A 19 0.60 6.38 15.92
CA LEU A 19 0.93 6.57 14.50
C LEU A 19 1.21 8.04 14.19
N VAL A 20 0.34 8.95 14.61
CA VAL A 20 0.51 10.40 14.40
C VAL A 20 1.74 10.93 15.14
N TYR A 21 1.99 10.46 16.37
CA TYR A 21 3.15 10.84 17.17
C TYR A 21 4.47 10.36 16.53
N CYS A 22 4.53 9.09 16.15
CA CYS A 22 5.71 8.52 15.47
C CYS A 22 5.89 9.07 14.05
N PHE A 23 4.82 9.55 13.42
CA PHE A 23 4.87 10.32 12.18
C PHE A 23 5.49 11.71 12.40
N ALA A 24 5.07 12.43 13.43
CA ALA A 24 5.62 13.74 13.80
C ALA A 24 7.12 13.67 14.16
N LEU A 25 7.59 12.52 14.66
CA LEU A 25 8.99 12.27 14.93
C LEU A 25 9.78 11.73 13.72
N ASN A 26 9.17 11.64 12.53
CA ASN A 26 9.76 11.05 11.32
C ASN A 26 10.26 9.59 11.50
N GLN A 27 9.78 8.86 12.52
CA GLN A 27 10.22 7.48 12.77
C GLN A 27 9.47 6.48 11.89
N ILE A 28 8.20 6.75 11.56
CA ILE A 28 7.38 5.86 10.72
C ILE A 28 7.73 5.95 9.24
N THR A 29 8.17 7.13 8.77
CA THR A 29 8.70 7.27 7.42
C THR A 29 9.94 6.40 7.23
N VAL A 30 10.78 6.22 8.26
CA VAL A 30 11.92 5.28 8.24
C VAL A 30 11.49 3.80 8.22
N ILE A 31 10.36 3.46 8.86
CA ILE A 31 9.87 2.08 8.94
C ILE A 31 9.22 1.61 7.63
N PHE A 32 8.48 2.48 6.92
CA PHE A 32 7.81 2.14 5.66
C PHE A 32 8.56 2.62 4.40
N SER A 33 9.44 3.61 4.51
CA SER A 33 10.28 4.07 3.41
C SER A 33 11.66 3.43 3.51
N ILE A 34 11.84 2.32 2.80
CA ILE A 34 13.16 1.73 2.52
C ILE A 34 14.08 2.76 1.82
N ALA A 35 13.51 3.82 1.22
CA ALA A 35 14.28 4.89 0.60
C ALA A 35 15.11 5.72 1.60
N ALA A 36 14.78 5.72 2.90
CA ALA A 36 15.56 6.44 3.92
C ALA A 36 16.83 5.68 4.36
N VAL A 37 16.91 4.37 4.11
CA VAL A 37 18.04 3.53 4.55
C VAL A 37 19.25 3.67 3.59
N GLY A 38 19.07 4.30 2.43
CA GLY A 38 20.06 4.26 1.35
C GLY A 38 20.08 2.84 0.77
N TYR A 39 19.96 2.73 -0.55
CA TYR A 39 19.95 1.41 -1.18
C TYR A 39 21.33 0.76 -1.03
N PRO A 40 21.44 -0.37 -0.31
CA PRO A 40 22.67 -1.13 -0.33
C PRO A 40 22.90 -1.56 -1.78
N GLN A 41 24.12 -1.39 -2.29
CA GLN A 41 24.52 -1.86 -3.63
C GLN A 41 24.49 -3.41 -3.73
N ASP A 42 24.05 -4.08 -2.67
CA ASP A 42 23.99 -5.52 -2.54
C ASP A 42 22.84 -6.08 -3.39
N PRO A 43 23.11 -7.06 -4.28
CA PRO A 43 22.10 -7.65 -5.16
C PRO A 43 21.05 -8.50 -4.42
N THR A 44 21.20 -8.68 -3.11
CA THR A 44 20.34 -9.51 -2.25
C THR A 44 18.86 -9.13 -2.36
N TYR A 45 18.52 -7.84 -2.41
CA TYR A 45 17.12 -7.40 -2.52
C TYR A 45 16.49 -7.72 -3.88
N VAL A 46 17.28 -7.63 -4.96
CA VAL A 46 16.83 -7.98 -6.31
C VAL A 46 16.56 -9.48 -6.40
N VAL A 47 17.50 -10.27 -5.89
CA VAL A 47 17.36 -11.74 -5.82
C VAL A 47 16.17 -12.14 -4.96
N LEU A 48 15.99 -11.53 -3.78
CA LEU A 48 14.86 -11.82 -2.89
C LEU A 48 13.51 -11.53 -3.56
N ASN A 49 13.37 -10.38 -4.24
CA ASN A 49 12.14 -10.05 -4.96
C ASN A 49 11.86 -11.05 -6.10
N PHE A 50 12.88 -11.42 -6.88
CA PHE A 50 12.72 -12.44 -7.91
C PHE A 50 12.30 -13.79 -7.35
N VAL A 51 12.90 -14.21 -6.22
CA VAL A 51 12.53 -15.45 -5.53
C VAL A 51 11.09 -15.40 -5.03
N LEU A 52 10.65 -14.29 -4.43
CA LEU A 52 9.28 -14.12 -3.96
C LEU A 52 8.26 -14.16 -5.11
N ILE A 53 8.55 -13.48 -6.22
CA ILE A 53 7.70 -13.49 -7.42
C ILE A 53 7.68 -14.90 -8.03
N ALA A 54 8.83 -15.55 -8.16
CA ALA A 54 8.91 -16.92 -8.67
C ALA A 54 8.15 -17.90 -7.78
N ALA A 55 8.28 -17.78 -6.46
CA ALA A 55 7.52 -18.57 -5.50
C ALA A 55 6.02 -18.35 -5.63
N PHE A 56 5.57 -17.09 -5.77
CA PHE A 56 4.17 -16.77 -5.99
C PHE A 56 3.63 -17.41 -7.29
N VAL A 57 4.38 -17.30 -8.39
CA VAL A 57 4.01 -17.89 -9.68
C VAL A 57 4.00 -19.42 -9.60
N LEU A 58 4.94 -20.04 -8.90
CA LEU A 58 4.99 -21.50 -8.70
C LEU A 58 3.86 -22.02 -7.80
N LEU A 59 3.46 -21.24 -6.79
CA LEU A 59 2.34 -21.56 -5.91
C LEU A 59 0.98 -21.34 -6.57
N ILE A 60 0.92 -20.62 -7.70
CA ILE A 60 -0.31 -20.51 -8.47
C ILE A 60 -0.64 -21.90 -9.06
N GLY A 61 -1.71 -22.51 -8.55
CA GLY A 61 -2.09 -23.86 -8.95
C GLY A 61 -2.30 -23.95 -10.47
N PHE A 62 -1.53 -24.81 -11.13
CA PHE A 62 -1.57 -24.96 -12.58
C PHE A 62 -2.92 -25.56 -13.03
N ARG A 63 -3.82 -24.72 -13.51
CA ARG A 63 -5.15 -25.12 -13.98
C ARG A 63 -5.03 -25.69 -15.40
N ARG A 64 -5.11 -27.03 -15.52
CA ARG A 64 -4.96 -27.76 -16.80
C ARG A 64 -5.97 -27.39 -17.90
N LYS A 65 -7.10 -26.77 -17.54
CA LYS A 65 -8.13 -26.30 -18.48
C LYS A 65 -8.24 -24.78 -18.38
N LEU A 66 -7.31 -24.07 -19.02
CA LEU A 66 -7.50 -22.65 -19.31
C LEU A 66 -8.37 -22.55 -20.56
N ALA A 67 -9.55 -21.92 -20.45
CA ALA A 67 -10.21 -21.40 -21.63
C ALA A 67 -9.19 -20.51 -22.37
N ARG A 68 -9.14 -20.56 -23.71
CA ARG A 68 -8.32 -19.63 -24.50
C ARG A 68 -8.82 -18.21 -24.20
N LEU A 69 -8.23 -17.57 -23.21
CA LEU A 69 -8.44 -16.17 -22.94
C LEU A 69 -7.84 -15.40 -24.13
N PRO A 70 -8.49 -14.31 -24.58
CA PRO A 70 -7.91 -13.46 -25.59
C PRO A 70 -6.55 -12.95 -25.10
N ALA A 71 -5.55 -12.96 -25.98
CA ALA A 71 -4.18 -12.60 -25.65
C ALA A 71 -4.07 -11.20 -25.00
N SER A 72 -5.02 -10.30 -25.30
CA SER A 72 -5.13 -8.97 -24.71
C SER A 72 -5.38 -8.98 -23.20
N ILE A 73 -6.21 -9.89 -22.67
CA ILE A 73 -6.49 -9.96 -21.22
C ILE A 73 -5.26 -10.44 -20.46
N TYR A 74 -4.57 -11.44 -21.02
CA TYR A 74 -3.31 -11.92 -20.46
C TYR A 74 -2.24 -10.82 -20.44
N LEU A 75 -2.11 -10.08 -21.55
CA LEU A 75 -1.16 -8.99 -21.67
C LEU A 75 -1.48 -7.82 -20.73
N ALA A 76 -2.76 -7.46 -20.57
CA ALA A 76 -3.20 -6.46 -19.61
C ALA A 76 -2.88 -6.87 -18.16
N PHE A 77 -3.05 -8.14 -17.82
CA PHE A 77 -2.68 -8.67 -16.50
C PHE A 77 -1.16 -8.58 -16.24
N ILE A 78 -0.33 -8.96 -17.22
CA ILE A 78 1.13 -8.85 -17.12
C ILE A 78 1.55 -7.37 -16.95
N LEU A 79 0.96 -6.46 -17.73
CA LEU A 79 1.22 -5.03 -17.63
C LEU A 79 0.79 -4.45 -16.28
N ALA A 80 -0.37 -4.86 -15.77
CA ALA A 80 -0.84 -4.44 -14.44
C ALA A 80 0.14 -4.90 -13.35
N LEU A 81 0.55 -6.17 -13.35
CA LEU A 81 1.56 -6.68 -12.41
C LEU A 81 2.90 -5.94 -12.51
N TYR A 82 3.31 -5.58 -13.73
CA TYR A 82 4.53 -4.82 -13.97
C TYR A 82 4.42 -3.38 -13.43
N ILE A 83 3.33 -2.68 -13.72
CA ILE A 83 3.17 -1.25 -13.38
C ILE A 83 2.85 -1.07 -11.89
N GLU A 84 1.98 -1.92 -11.32
CA GLU A 84 1.35 -1.64 -10.03
C GLU A 84 2.23 -1.99 -8.84
N MET A 85 2.97 -3.10 -8.89
CA MET A 85 3.60 -3.63 -7.66
C MET A 85 5.09 -3.96 -7.79
N TYR A 86 5.54 -4.55 -8.90
CA TYR A 86 6.87 -5.18 -8.92
C TYR A 86 7.74 -4.84 -10.13
N GLY A 87 7.18 -4.54 -11.28
CA GLY A 87 7.98 -4.30 -12.49
C GLY A 87 8.75 -2.99 -12.44
N PHE A 88 8.04 -1.89 -12.21
CA PHE A 88 8.68 -0.57 -12.18
C PHE A 88 9.78 -0.46 -11.11
N PRO A 89 9.55 -0.84 -9.83
CA PRO A 89 10.61 -0.81 -8.82
C PRO A 89 11.82 -1.68 -9.17
N LEU A 90 11.58 -2.87 -9.73
CA LEU A 90 12.63 -3.84 -10.04
C LEU A 90 13.48 -3.40 -11.24
N THR A 91 12.88 -2.76 -12.25
CA THR A 91 13.66 -2.14 -13.33
C THR A 91 14.54 -0.99 -12.84
N MET A 92 14.05 -0.17 -11.92
CA MET A 92 14.85 0.89 -11.29
C MET A 92 16.01 0.30 -10.48
N TYR A 93 15.79 -0.81 -9.76
CA TYR A 93 16.88 -1.53 -9.07
C TYR A 93 17.95 -2.02 -10.04
N PHE A 94 17.54 -2.62 -11.16
CA PHE A 94 18.48 -3.07 -12.17
C PHE A 94 19.34 -1.92 -12.71
N PHE A 95 18.72 -0.78 -13.05
CA PHE A 95 19.46 0.39 -13.56
C PHE A 95 20.39 1.01 -12.51
N THR A 96 19.99 1.04 -11.25
CA THR A 96 20.83 1.55 -10.15
C THR A 96 22.09 0.70 -9.99
N TRP A 97 21.93 -0.62 -10.00
CA TRP A 97 23.06 -1.55 -9.98
C TRP A 97 23.95 -1.40 -11.22
N ALA A 98 23.36 -1.35 -12.42
CA ALA A 98 24.10 -1.26 -13.67
C ALA A 98 24.89 0.06 -13.83
N THR A 99 24.38 1.16 -13.28
CA THR A 99 25.01 2.49 -13.37
C THR A 99 25.89 2.81 -12.16
N GLY A 100 25.88 1.98 -11.11
CA GLY A 100 26.55 2.25 -9.84
C GLY A 100 26.09 3.53 -9.12
N SER A 101 25.04 4.18 -9.64
CA SER A 101 24.57 5.48 -9.17
C SER A 101 23.40 5.27 -8.22
N GLY A 102 23.64 5.48 -6.92
CA GLY A 102 22.61 5.30 -5.86
C GLY A 102 21.37 6.21 -6.00
N SER A 103 21.42 7.20 -6.90
CA SER A 103 20.34 8.14 -7.19
C SER A 103 19.26 7.59 -8.12
N VAL A 104 19.55 6.56 -8.93
CA VAL A 104 18.61 6.02 -9.93
C VAL A 104 17.55 5.09 -9.30
N ALA A 105 17.67 4.76 -8.01
CA ALA A 105 16.83 3.74 -7.36
C ALA A 105 15.45 4.24 -6.89
N THR A 106 15.23 5.55 -6.84
CA THR A 106 13.99 6.11 -6.34
C THR A 106 13.07 6.49 -7.50
N LEU A 107 11.81 6.03 -7.44
CA LEU A 107 10.72 6.50 -8.33
C LEU A 107 10.65 8.04 -8.38
N TRP A 108 11.07 8.65 -7.26
CA TRP A 108 11.12 10.07 -7.03
C TRP A 108 12.26 10.77 -7.77
N TYR A 109 13.31 10.08 -8.24
CA TYR A 109 14.50 10.68 -8.87
C TYR A 109 14.13 11.61 -10.03
N LEU A 110 13.19 11.21 -10.87
CA LEU A 110 12.69 12.02 -11.99
C LEU A 110 11.94 13.26 -11.50
N LEU A 111 11.13 13.14 -10.44
CA LEU A 111 10.40 14.26 -9.85
C LEU A 111 11.33 15.19 -9.07
N THR A 112 12.31 14.66 -8.33
CA THR A 112 13.32 15.43 -7.60
C THR A 112 14.25 16.18 -8.53
N ALA A 113 14.53 15.64 -9.73
CA ALA A 113 15.30 16.34 -10.76
C ALA A 113 14.56 17.59 -11.29
N ILE A 114 13.22 17.56 -11.31
CA ILE A 114 12.38 18.67 -11.80
C ILE A 114 12.06 19.67 -10.66
N THR A 115 11.78 19.17 -9.46
CA THR A 115 11.28 19.99 -8.33
C THR A 115 12.38 20.42 -7.35
N GLY A 116 13.57 19.82 -7.42
CA GLY A 116 14.64 19.96 -6.44
C GLY A 116 14.45 19.03 -5.25
N GLU A 117 15.52 18.34 -4.86
CA GLU A 117 15.51 17.30 -3.82
C GLU A 117 14.95 17.79 -2.48
N GLN A 118 15.38 18.98 -2.04
CA GLN A 118 14.95 19.58 -0.78
C GLN A 118 13.44 19.86 -0.74
N LEU A 119 12.91 20.47 -1.80
CA LEU A 119 11.50 20.87 -1.87
C LEU A 119 10.59 19.65 -2.03
N PHE A 120 11.02 18.66 -2.83
CA PHE A 120 10.32 17.39 -2.95
C PHE A 120 10.24 16.67 -1.60
N TYR A 121 11.37 16.55 -0.89
CA TYR A 121 11.41 15.85 0.40
C TYR A 121 10.51 16.53 1.44
N GLN A 122 10.54 17.86 1.52
CA GLN A 122 9.70 18.64 2.43
C GLN A 122 8.20 18.48 2.14
N LEU A 123 7.79 18.57 0.87
CA LEU A 123 6.38 18.40 0.50
C LEU A 123 5.92 16.94 0.66
N PHE A 124 6.75 16.00 0.21
CA PHE A 124 6.39 14.59 0.21
C PHE A 124 6.27 14.05 1.64
N LEU A 125 7.31 14.19 2.46
CA LEU A 125 7.26 13.71 3.85
C LEU A 125 6.45 14.62 4.77
N GLY A 126 6.48 15.93 4.55
CA GLY A 126 5.81 16.89 5.43
C GLY A 126 4.31 17.00 5.20
N VAL A 127 3.83 16.78 3.97
CA VAL A 127 2.42 17.00 3.61
C VAL A 127 1.78 15.78 3.00
N ILE A 128 2.38 15.20 1.95
CA ILE A 128 1.73 14.12 1.18
C ILE A 128 1.57 12.87 2.05
N VAL A 129 2.65 12.35 2.62
CA VAL A 129 2.60 11.14 3.45
C VAL A 129 1.66 11.27 4.65
N PRO A 130 1.65 12.35 5.46
CA PRO A 130 0.70 12.46 6.57
C PRO A 130 -0.75 12.48 6.09
N VAL A 131 -1.05 13.22 5.02
CA VAL A 131 -2.40 13.29 4.45
C VAL A 131 -2.83 11.91 3.94
N SER A 132 -1.95 11.22 3.20
CA SER A 132 -2.21 9.85 2.73
C SER A 132 -2.46 8.89 3.90
N ASN A 133 -1.69 8.97 4.98
CA ASN A 133 -1.92 8.14 6.17
C ASN A 133 -3.29 8.38 6.81
N VAL A 134 -3.72 9.65 6.92
CA VAL A 134 -5.06 9.99 7.44
C VAL A 134 -6.16 9.40 6.56
N ILE A 135 -6.00 9.49 5.24
CA ILE A 135 -6.94 8.90 4.26
C ILE A 135 -6.99 7.38 4.43
N ILE A 136 -5.82 6.71 4.47
CA ILE A 136 -5.70 5.25 4.63
C ILE A 136 -6.34 4.78 5.95
N ILE A 137 -6.07 5.47 7.07
CA ILE A 137 -6.67 5.14 8.37
C ILE A 137 -8.19 5.30 8.30
N THR A 138 -8.68 6.36 7.67
CA THR A 138 -10.11 6.61 7.51
C THR A 138 -10.77 5.52 6.64
N GLY A 139 -10.12 5.11 5.55
CA GLY A 139 -10.54 3.99 4.71
C GLY A 139 -10.62 2.68 5.50
N MET A 140 -9.58 2.36 6.28
CA MET A 140 -9.59 1.20 7.17
C MET A 140 -10.74 1.23 8.18
N LEU A 141 -11.03 2.39 8.77
CA LEU A 141 -12.15 2.54 9.69
C LEU A 141 -13.50 2.27 9.03
N LEU A 142 -13.71 2.78 7.82
CA LEU A 142 -14.92 2.53 7.05
C LEU A 142 -15.09 1.04 6.76
N VAL A 143 -14.02 0.34 6.42
CA VAL A 143 -14.03 -1.12 6.22
C VAL A 143 -14.38 -1.83 7.52
N ILE A 144 -13.69 -1.56 8.62
CA ILE A 144 -13.90 -2.24 9.92
C ILE A 144 -15.33 -2.02 10.43
N PHE A 145 -15.80 -0.78 10.47
CA PHE A 145 -17.15 -0.49 10.96
C PHE A 145 -18.23 -0.98 10.01
N GLY A 146 -17.99 -0.87 8.69
CA GLY A 146 -18.87 -1.40 7.67
C GLY A 146 -19.07 -2.91 7.85
N TRP A 147 -17.98 -3.67 7.97
CA TRP A 147 -18.03 -5.13 8.10
C TRP A 147 -18.64 -5.58 9.43
N THR A 148 -18.28 -4.91 10.53
CA THR A 148 -18.81 -5.24 11.87
C THR A 148 -20.34 -5.14 11.89
N LYS A 149 -20.91 -4.13 11.23
CA LYS A 149 -22.36 -3.94 11.16
C LYS A 149 -23.05 -5.01 10.33
N ILE A 150 -22.53 -5.37 9.16
CA ILE A 150 -23.09 -6.45 8.33
C ILE A 150 -22.98 -7.79 9.05
N TYR A 151 -21.82 -8.08 9.64
CA TYR A 151 -21.58 -9.35 10.34
C TYR A 151 -22.59 -9.58 11.48
N ASN A 152 -22.91 -8.54 12.24
CA ASN A 152 -23.89 -8.62 13.33
C ASN A 152 -25.35 -8.69 12.83
N ALA A 153 -25.65 -8.15 11.65
CA ALA A 153 -27.01 -8.06 11.13
C ALA A 153 -27.54 -9.36 10.52
N LYS A 154 -26.65 -10.31 10.20
CA LYS A 154 -26.95 -11.64 9.64
C LYS A 154 -27.91 -11.60 8.45
N ASN A 155 -29.22 -11.70 8.70
CA ASN A 155 -30.29 -11.74 7.69
C ASN A 155 -31.14 -10.46 7.63
N SER A 156 -30.76 -9.40 8.34
CA SER A 156 -31.48 -8.12 8.37
C SER A 156 -30.74 -7.03 7.62
N LEU A 157 -31.49 -6.14 6.97
CA LEU A 157 -30.92 -4.99 6.27
C LEU A 157 -30.44 -3.94 7.27
N VAL A 158 -29.16 -3.55 7.18
CA VAL A 158 -28.59 -2.48 8.02
C VAL A 158 -28.82 -1.13 7.37
N THR A 159 -29.64 -0.28 7.98
CA THR A 159 -29.90 1.09 7.52
C THR A 159 -29.42 2.15 8.53
N THR A 160 -28.75 1.74 9.61
CA THR A 160 -28.35 2.62 10.71
C THR A 160 -26.85 2.93 10.70
N GLY A 161 -26.48 4.09 11.25
CA GLY A 161 -25.07 4.55 11.33
C GLY A 161 -24.52 4.96 9.96
N ILE A 162 -23.34 4.44 9.60
CA ILE A 162 -22.66 4.77 8.34
C ILE A 162 -23.52 4.39 7.11
N TYR A 163 -24.30 3.31 7.23
CA TYR A 163 -25.22 2.84 6.18
C TYR A 163 -26.38 3.78 5.87
N LYS A 164 -26.63 4.79 6.72
CA LYS A 164 -27.60 5.86 6.40
C LYS A 164 -27.10 6.79 5.30
N HIS A 165 -25.78 6.97 5.20
CA HIS A 165 -25.15 7.92 4.28
C HIS A 165 -24.58 7.23 3.03
N VAL A 166 -23.99 6.03 3.20
CA VAL A 166 -23.32 5.30 2.12
C VAL A 166 -23.75 3.84 2.15
N ARG A 167 -24.21 3.31 1.01
CA ARG A 167 -24.69 1.91 0.89
C ARG A 167 -23.57 0.88 1.05
N HIS A 168 -22.36 1.20 0.60
CA HIS A 168 -21.19 0.32 0.64
C HIS A 168 -19.97 1.05 1.22
N PRO A 169 -19.95 1.29 2.54
CA PRO A 169 -18.82 1.99 3.17
C PRO A 169 -17.50 1.23 3.03
N GLN A 170 -17.52 -0.10 2.90
CA GLN A 170 -16.30 -0.89 2.71
C GLN A 170 -15.65 -0.61 1.35
N TYR A 171 -16.45 -0.54 0.28
CA TYR A 171 -15.93 -0.23 -1.05
C TYR A 171 -15.39 1.19 -1.11
N LEU A 172 -16.04 2.13 -0.39
CA LEU A 172 -15.51 3.48 -0.25
C LEU A 172 -14.19 3.50 0.53
N GLY A 173 -14.01 2.62 1.51
CA GLY A 173 -12.75 2.51 2.25
C GLY A 173 -11.61 1.80 1.51
N PHE A 174 -11.90 1.04 0.45
CA PHE A 174 -10.89 0.42 -0.41
C PHE A 174 -10.40 1.33 -1.54
N LEU A 175 -11.19 2.36 -1.89
CA LEU A 175 -10.86 3.35 -2.91
C LEU A 175 -9.97 4.44 -2.33
#